data_AF-A0A1Q6G1M1-F1
#
_entry.id   AF-A0A1Q6G1M1-F1
#
_cell.length_a   1.000
_cell.length_b   1.000
_cell.length_c   1.000
_cell.angle_alpha   90.00
_cell.angle_beta   90.00
_cell.angle_gamma   90.00
#
_symmetry.space_group_name_H-M   'P 1'
#
loop_
_entity.id
_entity.type
_entity.pdbx_description
1 polymer ?
#
loop_
_entity_poly.entity_id
_entity_poly.type
_entity_poly.pdbx_seq_one_letter_code
_entity_poly.pdbx_strand_id
1 'polypeptide(L)'
;MQYQELIVYILNKFNKIKKMKAIYNNMRFIIKNDFPEIGAYLYVFEKGKCIADYLQDDSLSCKEVALEEYGVPMDIWQESEDD
;
A
#
# COMPACT_ATOMS: atom_id res chain seq x y z
N MET A 1 6.15 -26.42 -23.53
CA MET A 1 6.73 -25.05 -23.57
C MET A 1 5.69 -23.95 -23.36
N GLN A 2 4.46 -24.05 -23.89
CA GLN A 2 3.44 -22.99 -23.77
C GLN A 2 2.89 -22.72 -22.34
N TYR A 3 2.87 -23.72 -21.46
CA TYR A 3 2.35 -23.58 -20.09
C TYR A 3 3.28 -22.82 -19.13
N GLN A 4 4.60 -22.86 -19.35
CA GLN A 4 5.55 -22.16 -18.48
C GLN A 4 5.46 -20.64 -18.67
N GLU A 5 5.30 -20.18 -19.91
CA GLU A 5 5.09 -18.75 -20.20
C GLU A 5 3.76 -18.24 -19.64
N LEU A 6 2.70 -19.06 -19.71
CA LEU A 6 1.39 -18.71 -19.14
C LEU A 6 1.44 -18.59 -17.61
N ILE A 7 2.13 -19.53 -16.93
CA ILE A 7 2.31 -19.49 -15.48
C ILE A 7 3.16 -18.28 -15.07
N VAL A 8 4.25 -17.98 -15.79
CA VAL A 8 5.08 -16.79 -15.51
C VAL A 8 4.29 -15.50 -15.77
N TYR A 9 3.49 -15.43 -16.84
CA TYR A 9 2.63 -14.28 -17.13
C TYR A 9 1.57 -14.08 -16.05
N ILE A 10 0.91 -15.15 -15.62
CA ILE A 10 -0.04 -15.18 -14.50
C ILE A 10 0.67 -14.70 -13.24
N LEU A 11 1.77 -15.35 -12.84
CA LEU A 11 2.55 -14.98 -11.65
C LEU A 11 3.03 -13.52 -11.70
N ASN A 12 3.51 -13.02 -12.84
CA ASN A 12 3.94 -11.63 -12.99
C ASN A 12 2.78 -10.63 -12.93
N LYS A 13 1.59 -11.02 -13.43
CA LYS A 13 0.36 -10.24 -13.28
C LYS A 13 -0.14 -10.23 -11.83
N PHE A 14 0.07 -11.33 -11.10
CA PHE A 14 -0.35 -11.51 -9.71
C PHE A 14 0.68 -11.01 -8.67
N ASN A 15 1.97 -10.89 -9.01
CA ASN A 15 3.05 -10.50 -8.09
C ASN A 15 3.22 -8.99 -7.90
N LYS A 16 2.41 -8.13 -8.53
CA LYS A 16 2.46 -6.70 -8.24
C LYS A 16 1.69 -6.44 -6.95
N ILE A 17 2.39 -6.53 -5.82
CA ILE A 17 1.94 -5.91 -4.57
C ILE A 17 1.76 -4.42 -4.87
N LYS A 18 0.50 -3.96 -4.92
CA LYS A 18 0.23 -2.54 -5.07
C LYS A 18 0.60 -1.86 -3.77
N LYS A 19 1.54 -0.94 -3.87
CA LYS A 19 2.03 -0.14 -2.76
C LYS A 19 1.82 1.33 -3.07
N MET A 20 1.28 2.06 -2.11
CA MET A 20 1.11 3.50 -2.22
C MET A 20 1.90 4.19 -1.12
N LYS A 21 2.42 5.39 -1.40
CA LYS A 21 3.16 6.20 -0.46
C LYS A 21 2.60 7.61 -0.44
N ALA A 22 2.59 8.23 0.74
CA ALA A 22 2.35 9.66 0.90
C ALA A 22 3.33 10.23 1.93
N ILE A 23 3.70 11.50 1.76
CA ILE A 23 4.48 12.25 2.74
C ILE A 23 3.66 13.48 3.10
N TYR A 24 3.39 13.65 4.38
CA TYR A 24 2.56 14.74 4.90
C TYR A 24 3.01 15.09 6.31
N ASN A 25 3.15 16.38 6.63
CA ASN A 25 3.59 16.88 7.94
C ASN A 25 4.86 16.18 8.49
N ASN A 26 5.86 15.96 7.64
CA ASN A 26 7.11 15.24 7.95
C ASN A 26 6.92 13.78 8.41
N MET A 27 5.72 13.22 8.21
CA MET A 27 5.41 11.81 8.39
C MET A 27 5.36 11.12 7.03
N ARG A 28 5.66 9.82 7.02
CA ARG A 28 5.61 8.99 5.83
C ARG A 28 4.57 7.90 6.03
N PHE A 29 3.70 7.75 5.06
CA PHE A 29 2.62 6.77 5.05
C PHE A 29 2.87 5.77 3.93
N ILE A 30 2.65 4.49 4.20
CA ILE A 30 2.76 3.42 3.20
C ILE A 30 1.53 2.54 3.29
N ILE A 31 0.80 2.40 2.19
CA ILE A 31 -0.25 1.39 2.05
C ILE A 31 0.34 0.20 1.31
N LYS A 32 0.15 -1.00 1.83
CA LYS A 32 0.48 -2.26 1.15
C LYS A 32 -0.78 -3.11 1.07
N ASN A 33 -1.17 -3.47 -0.14
CA ASN A 33 -2.25 -4.45 -0.33
C ASN A 33 -1.67 -5.86 -0.19
N ASP A 34 -2.28 -6.69 0.66
CA ASP A 34 -1.86 -8.08 0.82
C ASP A 34 -2.63 -8.96 -0.18
N PHE A 35 -1.92 -9.71 -1.02
CA PHE A 35 -2.55 -10.59 -2.02
C PHE A 35 -2.82 -11.98 -1.39
N PRO A 36 -4.01 -12.62 -1.56
CA PRO A 36 -5.09 -12.36 -2.52
C PRO A 36 -6.21 -11.43 -1.99
N GLU A 37 -5.89 -10.14 -1.81
CA GLU A 37 -6.80 -9.05 -1.38
C GLU A 37 -7.61 -9.41 -0.15
N ILE A 38 -6.94 -9.94 0.89
CA ILE A 38 -7.56 -10.18 2.19
C ILE A 38 -7.64 -8.87 2.99
N GLY A 39 -6.80 -7.90 2.66
CA GLY A 39 -6.81 -6.57 3.27
C GLY A 39 -5.67 -5.70 2.78
N ALA A 40 -5.61 -4.48 3.32
CA ALA A 40 -4.53 -3.53 3.13
C ALA A 40 -4.00 -3.04 4.47
N TYR A 41 -2.68 -2.92 4.58
CA TYR A 41 -2.02 -2.33 5.73
C TYR A 41 -1.62 -0.89 5.44
N LEU A 42 -2.02 0.04 6.30
CA LEU A 42 -1.46 1.38 6.40
C LEU A 42 -0.35 1.38 7.46
N TYR A 43 0.88 1.71 7.06
CA TYR A 43 2.01 1.94 7.97
C TYR A 43 2.30 3.43 8.08
N VAL A 44 2.42 3.92 9.31
CA VAL A 44 2.72 5.32 9.62
C VAL A 44 4.12 5.42 10.22
N PHE A 45 4.94 6.28 9.63
CA PHE A 45 6.31 6.51 10.06
C PHE A 45 6.52 7.97 10.48
N GLU A 46 7.14 8.17 11.63
CA GLU A 46 7.62 9.47 12.10
C GLU A 46 9.12 9.37 12.39
N LYS A 47 9.92 10.30 11.85
CA LYS A 47 11.39 10.33 12.04
C LYS A 47 12.07 8.97 11.75
N GLY A 48 11.56 8.26 10.75
CA GLY A 48 12.08 6.95 10.32
C GLY A 48 11.64 5.74 11.15
N LYS A 49 10.86 5.93 12.22
CA LYS A 49 10.30 4.83 13.04
C LYS A 49 8.86 4.58 12.66
N CYS A 50 8.46 3.31 12.55
CA CYS A 50 7.05 2.95 12.43
C CYS A 50 6.39 3.19 13.79
N ILE A 51 5.36 4.03 13.82
CA ILE A 51 4.66 4.41 15.05
C ILE A 51 3.27 3.78 15.15
N ALA A 52 2.68 3.41 14.00
CA ALA A 52 1.38 2.77 13.93
C ALA A 52 1.25 1.95 12.65
N ASP A 53 0.44 0.90 12.74
CA ASP A 53 -0.04 0.12 11.61
C ASP A 53 -1.54 -0.14 11.76
N TYR A 54 -2.26 -0.06 10.64
CA TYR A 54 -3.71 -0.27 10.59
C TYR A 54 -4.02 -1.29 9.51
N LEU A 55 -4.65 -2.40 9.88
CA LEU A 55 -5.21 -3.36 8.93
C LEU A 55 -6.63 -2.91 8.56
N GLN A 56 -6.91 -2.83 7.27
CA GLN A 56 -8.19 -2.46 6.70
C GLN A 56 -8.58 -3.42 5.57
N ASP A 57 -9.82 -3.34 5.12
CA ASP A 57 -10.33 -4.20 4.05
C ASP A 57 -9.70 -3.87 2.68
N ASP A 58 -9.39 -2.60 2.43
CA ASP A 58 -8.80 -2.15 1.16
C ASP A 58 -8.02 -0.84 1.29
N SER A 59 -7.37 -0.44 0.19
CA SER A 59 -6.53 0.76 0.14
C SER A 59 -7.29 2.08 0.31
N LEU A 60 -8.58 2.15 -0.06
CA LEU A 60 -9.40 3.34 0.14
C LEU A 60 -9.68 3.53 1.63
N SER A 61 -10.07 2.47 2.32
CA SER A 61 -10.27 2.46 3.78
C SER A 61 -8.98 2.88 4.51
N CYS A 62 -7.80 2.45 4.04
CA CYS A 62 -6.53 2.96 4.57
C CYS A 62 -6.35 4.47 4.39
N LYS A 63 -6.76 5.05 3.25
CA LYS A 63 -6.67 6.50 3.03
C LYS A 63 -7.67 7.26 3.89
N GLU A 64 -8.84 6.69 4.15
CA GLU A 64 -9.85 7.26 5.06
C GLU A 64 -9.30 7.35 6.49
N VAL A 65 -8.71 6.26 7.00
CA VAL A 65 -8.03 6.28 8.32
C VAL A 65 -6.91 7.33 8.35
N ALA A 66 -6.10 7.44 7.30
CA ALA A 66 -5.03 8.44 7.24
C ALA A 66 -5.56 9.88 7.19
N LEU A 67 -6.71 10.11 6.55
CA LEU A 67 -7.38 11.40 6.53
C LEU A 67 -7.97 11.75 7.90
N GLU A 68 -8.65 10.81 8.55
CA GLU A 68 -9.32 11.02 9.85
C GLU A 68 -8.31 11.22 11.00
N GLU A 69 -7.30 10.35 11.08
CA GLU A 69 -6.35 10.34 12.20
C GLU A 69 -5.20 11.35 12.03
N TYR A 70 -4.78 11.61 10.79
CA TYR A 70 -3.58 12.40 10.49
C TYR A 70 -3.81 13.58 9.53
N GLY A 71 -5.02 13.72 8.98
CA GLY A 71 -5.35 14.79 8.03
C GLY A 71 -4.68 14.64 6.66
N VAL A 72 -4.26 13.42 6.29
CA VAL A 72 -3.56 13.16 5.02
C VAL A 72 -4.55 13.30 3.85
N PRO A 73 -4.32 14.20 2.89
CA PRO A 73 -5.22 14.36 1.74
C PRO A 73 -5.32 13.09 0.87
N MET A 74 -6.50 12.87 0.29
CA MET A 74 -6.81 11.68 -0.53
C MET A 74 -6.04 11.62 -1.87
N ASP A 75 -5.60 12.78 -2.36
CA ASP A 75 -5.03 12.99 -3.69
C ASP A 75 -3.49 12.98 -3.73
N ILE A 76 -2.82 13.04 -2.58
CA ILE A 76 -1.34 13.11 -2.53
C ILE A 76 -0.65 11.73 -2.61
N TRP A 77 -1.43 10.65 -2.64
CA TRP A 77 -0.91 9.28 -2.65
C TRP A 77 -0.34 8.92 -4.02
N GLN A 78 0.90 8.44 -4.01
CA GLN A 78 1.60 8.01 -5.22
C GLN A 78 1.78 6.50 -5.20
N GLU A 79 1.54 5.85 -6.33
CA GLU A 79 1.95 4.46 -6.51
C GLU A 79 3.47 4.38 -6.39
N SER A 80 3.96 3.40 -5.65
CA SER A 80 5.36 3.06 -5.63
C SER A 80 5.52 1.67 -6.21
N GLU A 81 6.27 1.57 -7.30
CA GLU A 81 6.89 0.30 -7.65
C GLU A 81 7.86 -0.05 -6.52
N ASP A 82 7.78 -1.28 -6.00
CA ASP A 82 8.72 -1.74 -4.97
C ASP A 82 10.16 -1.66 -5.51
N ASP A 83 11.11 -1.34 -4.62
CA ASP A 83 12.55 -1.47 -4.86
C ASP A 83 12.96 -2.96 -4.88
#